data_AF-A0A1V5TAI3-F1
#
_entry.id   AF-A0A1V5TAI3-F1
#
_cell.length_a   1.000
_cell.length_b   1.000
_cell.length_c   1.000
_cell.angle_alpha   90.00
_cell.angle_beta   90.00
_cell.angle_gamma   90.00
#
_symmetry.space_group_name_H-M   'P 1'
#
loop_
_entity.id
_entity.type
_entity.pdbx_description
1 polymer ?
#
loop_
_entity_poly.entity_id
_entity_poly.type
_entity_poly.pdbx_seq_one_letter_code
_entity_poly.pdbx_strand_id
1 'polypeptide(L)'
;MAAIASTNVAVAVTPANRNMAGSGAYKDFTLAQITFGNGTLTYPTGGVPLPDKSAFGLHKGIDFALIAQPPANGFVYKYDKDNHKIKIFTQGVVTGASAAAVNENGALVKNSGGVEAAAPRLPKTAPDTTYDLGPMIELPDSIAPAEVTLQMLVVGE
;
A
#
# COMPACT_ATOMS: atom_id res chain seq x y z
N MET A 1 -7.39 18.64 -2.87
CA MET A 1 -8.10 17.40 -3.30
C MET A 1 -8.68 16.74 -2.07
N ALA A 2 -9.77 15.99 -2.22
CA ALA A 2 -10.32 15.22 -1.10
C ALA A 2 -9.43 14.00 -0.84
N ALA A 3 -9.19 13.70 0.44
CA ALA A 3 -8.47 12.49 0.84
C ALA A 3 -9.42 11.29 0.85
N ILE A 4 -8.86 10.09 0.70
CA ILE A 4 -9.61 8.83 0.82
C ILE A 4 -10.22 8.73 2.23
N ALA A 5 -11.54 8.70 2.33
CA ALA A 5 -12.25 8.41 3.57
C ALA A 5 -12.61 6.92 3.66
N SER A 6 -13.05 6.46 4.84
CA SER A 6 -13.46 5.06 5.03
C SER A 6 -14.65 4.67 4.15
N THR A 7 -15.50 5.64 3.80
CA THR A 7 -16.59 5.46 2.84
C THR A 7 -16.12 5.25 1.39
N ASN A 8 -14.84 5.53 1.09
CA ASN A 8 -14.23 5.25 -0.20
C ASN A 8 -13.49 3.91 -0.22
N VAL A 9 -13.54 3.14 0.87
CA VAL A 9 -12.91 1.82 0.99
C VAL A 9 -13.99 0.76 0.93
N ALA A 10 -13.96 -0.06 -0.11
CA ALA A 10 -14.85 -1.21 -0.24
C ALA A 10 -14.23 -2.42 0.45
N VAL A 11 -15.03 -3.11 1.28
CA VAL A 11 -14.63 -4.37 1.93
C VAL A 11 -15.60 -5.45 1.48
N ALA A 12 -15.07 -6.55 0.95
CA ALA A 12 -15.84 -7.72 0.54
C ALA A 12 -15.32 -8.96 1.26
N VAL A 13 -16.25 -9.74 1.84
CA VAL A 13 -15.96 -11.02 2.49
C VAL A 13 -16.94 -12.04 1.94
N THR A 14 -16.42 -13.05 1.24
CA THR A 14 -17.27 -14.16 0.79
C THR A 14 -17.62 -15.06 1.98
N PRO A 15 -18.79 -15.74 1.98
CA PRO A 15 -19.17 -16.62 3.09
C PRO A 15 -18.14 -17.71 3.39
N ALA A 16 -17.48 -18.26 2.37
CA ALA A 16 -16.44 -19.27 2.52
C ALA A 16 -15.16 -18.75 3.19
N ASN A 17 -14.93 -17.43 3.14
CA ASN A 17 -13.75 -16.77 3.70
C ASN A 17 -14.04 -16.12 5.06
N ARG A 18 -15.22 -16.34 5.64
CA ARG A 18 -15.62 -15.82 6.95
C ARG A 18 -15.48 -16.91 7.99
N ASN A 19 -14.92 -16.55 9.15
CA ASN A 19 -14.71 -17.47 10.27
C ASN A 19 -14.12 -18.82 9.82
N MET A 20 -13.01 -18.75 9.09
CA MET A 20 -12.35 -19.90 8.47
C MET A 20 -11.79 -20.89 9.50
N ALA A 21 -11.62 -20.48 10.76
CA ALA A 21 -11.13 -21.33 11.83
C ALA A 21 -12.23 -22.21 12.45
N GLY A 22 -13.50 -21.88 12.22
CA GLY A 22 -14.66 -22.65 12.68
C GLY A 22 -14.97 -22.50 14.17
N SER A 23 -16.04 -23.17 14.63
CA SER A 23 -16.63 -22.99 15.97
C SER A 23 -15.73 -23.39 17.15
N GLY A 24 -14.60 -24.05 16.91
CA GLY A 24 -13.65 -24.44 17.96
C GLY A 24 -12.54 -23.42 18.22
N ALA A 25 -12.45 -22.38 17.39
CA ALA A 25 -11.46 -21.32 17.56
C ALA A 25 -12.03 -20.19 18.44
N TYR A 26 -11.21 -19.68 19.36
CA TYR A 26 -11.57 -18.53 20.20
C TYR A 26 -11.50 -17.18 19.46
N LYS A 27 -11.05 -17.19 18.19
CA LYS A 27 -10.93 -16.03 17.31
C LYS A 27 -11.45 -16.40 15.93
N ASP A 28 -12.15 -15.46 15.30
CA ASP A 28 -12.57 -15.55 13.92
C ASP A 28 -11.40 -15.21 13.00
N PHE A 29 -11.22 -16.02 11.95
CA PHE A 29 -10.27 -15.77 10.87
C PHE A 29 -11.07 -15.40 9.63
N THR A 30 -10.90 -14.18 9.14
CA THR A 30 -11.60 -13.70 7.95
C THR A 30 -10.61 -13.27 6.89
N LEU A 31 -10.74 -13.82 5.68
CA LEU A 31 -10.01 -13.34 4.51
C LEU A 31 -10.87 -12.34 3.74
N ALA A 32 -10.55 -11.05 3.90
CA ALA A 32 -11.27 -9.95 3.27
C ALA A 32 -10.55 -9.45 2.01
N GLN A 33 -11.33 -9.00 1.03
CA GLN A 33 -10.85 -8.18 -0.08
C GLN A 33 -11.13 -6.71 0.23
N ILE A 34 -10.12 -5.87 0.08
CA ILE A 34 -10.19 -4.43 0.37
C ILE A 34 -9.81 -3.68 -0.89
N THR A 35 -10.72 -2.84 -1.39
CA THR A 35 -10.49 -2.02 -2.57
C THR A 35 -10.53 -0.54 -2.20
N PHE A 36 -9.53 0.22 -2.61
CA PHE A 36 -9.47 1.67 -2.45
C PHE A 36 -8.56 2.31 -3.49
N GLY A 37 -8.57 3.64 -3.53
CA GLY A 37 -7.84 4.42 -4.53
C GLY A 37 -8.63 4.55 -5.83
N ASN A 38 -8.36 5.61 -6.57
CA ASN A 38 -9.01 5.89 -7.86
C ASN A 38 -8.18 6.87 -8.72
N GLY A 39 -6.92 7.10 -8.36
CA GLY A 39 -6.06 8.09 -9.01
C GLY A 39 -6.47 9.55 -8.82
N THR A 40 -7.54 9.83 -8.05
CA THR A 40 -8.10 11.19 -7.87
C THR A 40 -8.16 11.61 -6.40
N LEU A 41 -8.51 10.70 -5.49
CA LEU A 41 -8.50 10.95 -4.05
C LEU A 41 -7.08 10.78 -3.51
N THR A 42 -6.66 11.71 -2.66
CA THR A 42 -5.30 11.67 -2.11
C THR A 42 -5.18 10.72 -0.93
N TYR A 43 -3.96 10.22 -0.73
CA TYR A 43 -3.59 9.44 0.44
C TYR A 43 -3.81 10.29 1.70
N PRO A 44 -4.54 9.78 2.72
CA PRO A 44 -4.77 10.54 3.95
C PRO A 44 -3.55 10.51 4.87
N THR A 45 -3.36 11.58 5.63
CA THR A 45 -2.28 11.65 6.63
C THR A 45 -2.36 10.47 7.61
N GLY A 46 -1.27 9.70 7.67
CA GLY A 46 -1.12 8.54 8.56
C GLY A 46 -1.86 7.28 8.10
N GLY A 47 -2.37 7.21 6.87
CA GLY A 47 -2.96 5.99 6.30
C GLY A 47 -4.38 6.10 5.80
N VAL A 48 -4.76 5.15 4.94
CA VAL A 48 -6.12 4.96 4.45
C VAL A 48 -7.00 4.42 5.60
N PRO A 49 -8.03 5.15 6.05
CA PRO A 49 -8.93 4.69 7.10
C PRO A 49 -9.79 3.53 6.61
N LEU A 50 -9.87 2.46 7.40
CA LEU A 50 -10.73 1.32 7.10
C LEU A 50 -12.18 1.56 7.58
N PRO A 51 -13.18 0.90 6.96
CA PRO A 51 -14.53 0.83 7.50
C PRO A 51 -14.56 0.12 8.84
N ASP A 52 -15.62 0.30 9.63
CA ASP A 52 -15.76 -0.37 10.94
C ASP A 52 -15.55 -1.89 10.84
N LYS A 53 -14.99 -2.48 11.91
CA LYS A 53 -14.72 -3.92 12.07
C LYS A 53 -15.87 -4.85 11.64
N SER A 54 -17.12 -4.41 11.75
CA SER A 54 -18.29 -5.17 11.30
C SER A 54 -18.29 -5.44 9.79
N ALA A 55 -17.63 -4.60 8.98
CA ALA A 55 -17.40 -4.84 7.55
C ALA A 55 -16.55 -6.10 7.29
N PHE A 56 -15.72 -6.49 8.26
CA PHE A 56 -14.90 -7.71 8.24
C PHE A 56 -15.61 -8.90 8.89
N GLY A 57 -16.87 -8.74 9.31
CA GLY A 57 -17.65 -9.78 9.99
C GLY A 57 -17.24 -10.03 11.45
N LEU A 58 -16.57 -9.07 12.08
CA LEU A 58 -16.11 -9.13 13.48
C LEU A 58 -16.98 -8.24 14.37
N HIS A 59 -17.18 -8.63 15.64
CA HIS A 59 -18.13 -7.95 16.53
C HIS A 59 -17.44 -7.04 17.57
N LYS A 60 -16.25 -7.41 18.05
CA LYS A 60 -15.52 -6.71 19.12
C LYS A 60 -14.29 -5.99 18.61
N GLY A 61 -13.46 -6.62 17.79
CA GLY A 61 -12.22 -5.99 17.35
C GLY A 61 -11.35 -6.83 16.43
N ILE A 62 -10.37 -6.15 15.81
CA ILE A 62 -9.30 -6.76 15.03
C ILE A 62 -8.07 -6.86 15.92
N ASP A 63 -7.67 -8.07 16.27
CA ASP A 63 -6.48 -8.30 17.08
C ASP A 63 -5.21 -8.30 16.23
N PHE A 64 -5.32 -8.78 15.00
CA PHE A 64 -4.21 -8.96 14.08
C PHE A 64 -4.69 -8.94 12.64
N ALA A 65 -3.83 -8.46 11.73
CA ALA A 65 -4.09 -8.60 10.31
C ALA A 65 -2.82 -8.70 9.48
N LEU A 66 -2.89 -9.46 8.40
CA LEU A 66 -1.86 -9.63 7.39
C LEU A 66 -2.39 -9.21 6.03
N ILE A 67 -1.62 -8.39 5.32
CA ILE A 67 -1.95 -7.96 3.97
C ILE A 67 -1.08 -8.75 2.99
N ALA A 68 -1.71 -9.50 2.10
CA ALA A 68 -1.04 -10.10 0.96
C ALA A 68 -0.63 -8.98 -0.01
N GLN A 69 0.68 -8.82 -0.21
CA GLN A 69 1.19 -7.75 -1.05
C GLN A 69 0.80 -8.02 -2.51
N PRO A 70 0.24 -7.01 -3.22
CA PRO A 70 -0.10 -7.16 -4.62
C PRO A 70 1.18 -7.31 -5.43
N PRO A 71 1.18 -8.12 -6.49
CA PRO A 71 2.36 -8.27 -7.32
C PRO A 71 2.68 -6.95 -8.04
N ALA A 72 3.93 -6.49 -7.89
CA ALA A 72 4.59 -5.52 -8.78
C ALA A 72 4.07 -4.07 -8.83
N ASN A 73 3.32 -3.57 -7.83
CA ASN A 73 2.96 -2.13 -7.80
C ASN A 73 3.99 -1.22 -7.08
N GLY A 74 5.08 -1.79 -6.56
CA GLY A 74 6.17 -1.06 -5.91
C GLY A 74 5.84 -0.51 -4.51
N PHE A 75 4.66 -0.82 -3.98
CA PHE A 75 4.25 -0.41 -2.64
C PHE A 75 4.25 -1.58 -1.65
N VAL A 76 4.52 -1.25 -0.39
CA VAL A 76 4.35 -2.16 0.74
C VAL A 76 3.23 -1.66 1.62
N TYR A 77 2.24 -2.50 1.85
CA TYR A 77 1.06 -2.20 2.66
C TYR A 77 1.22 -2.79 4.05
N LYS A 78 0.94 -1.99 5.08
CA LYS A 78 0.92 -2.44 6.48
C LYS A 78 -0.36 -2.01 7.17
N TYR A 79 -0.89 -2.86 8.04
CA TYR A 79 -2.01 -2.50 8.89
C TYR A 79 -1.51 -1.79 10.15
N ASP A 80 -2.04 -0.59 10.40
CA ASP A 80 -1.89 0.15 11.65
C ASP A 80 -3.09 -0.20 12.56
N LYS A 81 -2.85 -1.06 13.54
CA LYS A 81 -3.87 -1.55 14.47
C LYS A 81 -4.41 -0.44 15.36
N ASP A 82 -3.54 0.46 15.84
CA ASP A 82 -3.90 1.47 16.82
C ASP A 82 -4.83 2.52 16.22
N ASN A 83 -4.62 2.84 14.94
CA ASN A 83 -5.41 3.84 14.23
C ASN A 83 -6.47 3.24 13.29
N HIS A 84 -6.50 1.91 13.14
CA HIS A 84 -7.36 1.20 12.20
C HIS A 84 -7.23 1.71 10.75
N LYS A 85 -5.98 1.75 10.27
CA LYS A 85 -5.63 2.27 8.93
C LYS A 85 -4.75 1.29 8.15
N ILE A 86 -4.76 1.40 6.83
CA ILE A 86 -3.73 0.82 5.95
C ILE A 86 -2.70 1.91 5.64
N LYS A 87 -1.45 1.67 6.02
CA LYS A 87 -0.31 2.50 5.64
C LYS A 87 0.34 1.97 4.37
N ILE A 88 0.68 2.88 3.48
CA ILE A 88 1.37 2.58 2.23
C ILE A 88 2.81 3.07 2.38
N PHE A 89 3.76 2.19 2.14
CA PHE A 89 5.18 2.50 2.16
C PHE A 89 5.77 2.36 0.76
N THR A 90 6.71 3.23 0.43
CA THR A 90 7.45 3.18 -0.83
C THR A 90 8.95 3.34 -0.56
N GLN A 91 9.77 2.65 -1.34
CA GLN A 91 11.22 2.89 -1.41
C GLN A 91 11.47 3.61 -2.75
N GLY A 92 12.18 4.73 -2.73
CA GLY A 92 12.71 5.30 -3.97
C GLY A 92 13.94 4.50 -4.42
N VAL A 93 14.43 4.48 -5.66
CA VAL A 93 13.90 4.78 -6.98
C VAL A 93 14.85 4.06 -7.98
N VAL A 94 14.38 3.58 -9.14
CA VAL A 94 15.24 2.91 -10.16
C VAL A 94 15.74 3.93 -11.18
N THR A 95 17.04 3.95 -11.52
CA THR A 95 17.57 4.88 -12.53
C THR A 95 17.25 4.43 -13.98
N GLY A 96 17.19 5.39 -14.90
CA GLY A 96 16.95 5.20 -16.34
C GLY A 96 18.21 4.80 -17.13
N ALA A 97 18.03 4.41 -18.39
CA ALA A 97 19.10 3.90 -19.28
C ALA A 97 19.83 5.02 -20.07
N SER A 98 19.55 6.28 -19.77
CA SER A 98 20.19 7.44 -20.40
C SER A 98 21.74 7.39 -20.26
N ALA A 99 22.46 7.53 -21.39
CA ALA A 99 23.90 7.33 -21.46
C ALA A 99 24.72 8.23 -20.53
N ALA A 100 25.76 7.66 -19.90
CA ALA A 100 26.60 8.28 -18.87
C ALA A 100 27.23 9.64 -19.26
N ALA A 101 27.45 9.91 -20.55
CA ALA A 101 28.00 11.18 -21.04
C ALA A 101 27.08 12.39 -20.81
N VAL A 102 25.79 12.17 -20.53
CA VAL A 102 24.81 13.24 -20.22
C VAL A 102 24.57 13.36 -18.70
N ASN A 103 25.22 12.51 -17.89
CA ASN A 103 24.97 12.32 -16.45
C ASN A 103 26.05 12.89 -15.53
N GLU A 104 26.78 13.95 -15.90
CA GLU A 104 27.70 14.63 -14.96
C GLU A 104 27.02 15.03 -13.63
N ASN A 105 25.69 15.23 -13.64
CA ASN A 105 24.86 15.51 -12.46
C ASN A 105 23.90 14.36 -12.03
N GLY A 106 24.10 13.12 -12.50
CA GLY A 106 23.32 11.93 -12.08
C GLY A 106 22.30 11.39 -13.08
N ALA A 107 21.91 10.13 -12.92
CA ALA A 107 20.90 9.47 -13.76
C ALA A 107 19.47 9.90 -13.40
N LEU A 108 18.59 9.95 -14.41
CA LEU A 108 17.14 10.16 -14.22
C LEU A 108 16.55 8.97 -13.48
N VAL A 109 15.51 9.20 -12.67
CA VAL A 109 14.78 8.11 -12.04
C VAL A 109 13.46 7.78 -12.71
N LYS A 110 13.14 6.48 -12.70
CA LYS A 110 11.86 5.92 -13.12
C LYS A 110 10.81 6.16 -12.04
N ASN A 111 9.62 6.56 -12.42
CA ASN A 111 8.47 6.57 -11.51
C ASN A 111 7.98 5.15 -11.20
N SER A 112 6.99 5.04 -10.32
CA SER A 112 6.32 3.77 -9.99
C SER A 112 5.63 3.08 -11.18
N GLY A 113 5.51 3.75 -12.34
CA GLY A 113 5.05 3.18 -13.61
C GLY A 113 6.17 2.69 -14.53
N GLY A 114 7.44 2.71 -14.08
CA GLY A 114 8.59 2.27 -14.87
C GLY A 114 9.04 3.24 -15.97
N VAL A 115 8.42 4.42 -16.08
CA VAL A 115 8.74 5.46 -17.06
C VAL A 115 9.79 6.40 -16.47
N GLU A 116 10.80 6.80 -17.23
CA GLU A 116 11.69 7.90 -16.85
C GLU A 116 10.83 9.13 -16.58
N ALA A 117 10.74 9.52 -15.31
CA ALA A 117 9.95 10.69 -14.93
C ALA A 117 10.80 11.94 -15.17
N ALA A 118 10.17 13.07 -15.43
CA ALA A 118 10.79 14.40 -15.30
C ALA A 118 11.12 14.74 -13.82
N ALA A 119 11.53 13.75 -13.03
CA ALA A 119 11.73 13.76 -11.59
C ALA A 119 13.24 13.57 -11.27
N PRO A 120 13.68 13.79 -10.02
CA PRO A 120 15.02 14.29 -9.66
C PRO A 120 16.19 13.44 -10.18
N ARG A 121 17.37 14.04 -10.39
CA ARG A 121 18.59 13.29 -10.71
C ARG A 121 19.22 12.78 -9.41
N LEU A 122 19.67 11.52 -9.37
CA LEU A 122 20.51 11.03 -8.27
C LEU A 122 21.98 11.20 -8.67
N PRO A 123 22.69 12.26 -8.21
CA PRO A 123 24.08 12.50 -8.58
C PRO A 123 24.97 11.31 -8.18
N LYS A 124 25.98 11.02 -9.00
CA LYS A 124 26.95 9.92 -8.80
C LYS A 124 26.36 8.50 -8.82
N THR A 125 25.22 8.30 -9.48
CA THR A 125 24.69 6.96 -9.79
C THR A 125 25.12 6.49 -11.19
N ALA A 126 25.39 5.19 -11.31
CA ALA A 126 25.67 4.49 -12.56
C ALA A 126 24.35 4.00 -13.20
N PRO A 127 24.31 3.84 -14.54
CA PRO A 127 23.18 3.24 -15.22
C PRO A 127 23.01 1.77 -14.80
N ASP A 128 21.79 1.24 -14.92
CA ASP A 128 21.44 -0.17 -14.68
C ASP A 128 21.92 -0.75 -13.33
N THR A 129 22.05 0.11 -12.31
CA THR A 129 22.55 -0.25 -10.98
C THR A 129 21.44 -0.18 -9.93
N THR A 130 21.34 -1.20 -9.08
CA THR A 130 20.44 -1.20 -7.93
C THR A 130 21.08 -0.47 -6.74
N TYR A 131 20.35 0.46 -6.15
CA TYR A 131 20.79 1.24 -4.98
C TYR A 131 19.95 0.93 -3.76
N ASP A 132 20.60 0.76 -2.61
CA ASP A 132 19.94 0.81 -1.31
C ASP A 132 19.80 2.28 -0.89
N LEU A 133 18.56 2.79 -0.90
CA LEU A 133 18.23 4.17 -0.53
C LEU A 133 17.74 4.29 0.92
N GLY A 134 17.99 3.27 1.74
CA GLY A 134 17.60 3.24 3.14
C GLY A 134 16.15 2.80 3.36
N PRO A 135 15.58 3.09 4.55
CA PRO A 135 14.27 2.59 4.93
C PRO A 135 13.16 3.15 4.04
N MET A 136 12.09 2.37 3.87
CA MET A 136 10.90 2.84 3.20
C MET A 136 10.25 3.99 3.98
N ILE A 137 9.69 4.96 3.26
CA ILE A 137 8.92 6.06 3.84
C ILE A 137 7.43 5.86 3.58
N GLU A 138 6.59 6.41 4.46
CA GLU A 138 5.15 6.44 4.24
C GLU A 138 4.82 7.31 3.01
N LEU A 139 3.81 6.90 2.24
CA LEU A 139 3.35 7.61 1.06
C LEU A 139 2.94 9.05 1.44
N PRO A 140 3.40 10.08 0.72
CA PRO A 140 2.99 11.45 1.00
C PRO A 140 1.48 11.66 0.78
N ASP A 141 0.88 12.54 1.58
CA ASP A 141 -0.56 12.87 1.50
C ASP A 141 -0.97 13.69 0.25
N SER A 142 0.01 14.11 -0.54
CA SER A 142 -0.18 14.74 -1.85
C SER A 142 -0.40 13.74 -2.98
N ILE A 143 -0.14 12.45 -2.77
CA ILE A 143 -0.24 11.42 -3.80
C ILE A 143 -1.65 10.84 -3.86
N ALA A 144 -2.21 10.70 -5.07
CA ALA A 144 -3.44 9.97 -5.31
C ALA A 144 -3.12 8.56 -5.83
N PRO A 145 -3.23 7.51 -5.00
CA PRO A 145 -2.95 6.15 -5.45
C PRO A 145 -3.99 5.70 -6.48
N ALA A 146 -3.53 4.95 -7.48
CA ALA A 146 -4.42 4.20 -8.37
C ALA A 146 -5.27 3.21 -7.56
N GLU A 147 -6.40 2.78 -8.14
CA GLU A 147 -7.22 1.75 -7.50
C GLU A 147 -6.42 0.47 -7.30
N VAL A 148 -6.53 -0.10 -6.11
CA VAL A 148 -5.88 -1.36 -5.74
C VAL A 148 -6.86 -2.21 -4.95
N THR A 149 -6.85 -3.52 -5.24
CA THR A 149 -7.55 -4.53 -4.44
C THR A 149 -6.52 -5.38 -3.72
N LEU A 150 -6.61 -5.41 -2.39
CA LEU A 150 -5.74 -6.17 -1.50
C LEU A 150 -6.50 -7.33 -0.89
N GLN A 151 -5.82 -8.46 -0.67
CA GLN A 151 -6.31 -9.50 0.23
C GLN A 151 -5.73 -9.28 1.62
N MET A 152 -6.59 -9.27 2.63
CA MET A 152 -6.21 -9.08 4.02
C MET A 152 -6.79 -10.21 4.86
N LEU A 153 -5.94 -11.01 5.49
CA LEU A 153 -6.34 -11.92 6.54
C LEU A 153 -6.49 -11.12 7.83
N VAL A 154 -7.65 -11.19 8.46
CA VAL A 154 -7.99 -10.49 9.69
C VAL A 154 -8.32 -11.54 10.75
N VAL A 155 -7.78 -11.37 11.95
CA VAL A 155 -8.04 -12.23 13.10
C VAL A 155 -8.60 -11.38 14.23
N GLY A 156 -9.72 -11.81 14.82
CA GLY A 156 -10.41 -11.03 15.84
C GLY A 156 -11.61 -11.74 16.49
N GLU A 157 -12.46 -10.95 17.14
CA GLU A 157 -13.76 -11.35 17.72
C GLU A 157 -14.84 -10.36 17.31
#